data_AF-A0A1V9K7D9-F1
#
_entry.id   AF-A0A1V9K7D9-F1
#
_cell.length_a   1.000
_cell.length_b   1.000
_cell.length_c   1.000
_cell.angle_alpha   90.00
_cell.angle_beta   90.00
_cell.angle_gamma   90.00
#
_symmetry.space_group_name_H-M   'P 1'
#
loop_
_entity.id
_entity.type
_entity.pdbx_description
1 polymer ?
#
loop_
_entity_poly.entity_id
_entity_poly.type
_entity_poly.pdbx_seq_one_letter_code
_entity_poly.pdbx_strand_id
1 'polypeptide(L)' 'MILSQGGAQLAEIGHTSEAKAFAHVRTGLRSGADTAQVMKWEDGRWWHFETVTAADIPDA' A
#
# COMPACT_ATOMS: atom_id res chain seq x y z
N MET A 1 -5.83 5.64 10.06
CA MET A 1 -6.83 6.64 9.64
C MET A 1 -7.37 6.22 8.28
N ILE A 2 -8.68 6.29 8.02
CA ILE A 2 -9.25 5.99 6.70
C ILE A 2 -9.50 7.33 6.01
N LEU A 3 -8.86 7.55 4.86
CA LEU A 3 -8.99 8.74 4.03
C LEU A 3 -9.73 8.35 2.74
N SER A 4 -10.62 9.21 2.24
CA SER A 4 -11.31 8.99 0.96
C SER A 4 -10.83 10.03 -0.03
N GLN A 5 -10.21 9.60 -1.14
CA GLN A 5 -9.77 10.50 -2.21
C GLN A 5 -10.27 9.98 -3.56
N GLY A 6 -11.14 10.74 -4.23
CA GLY A 6 -11.61 10.43 -5.59
C GLY A 6 -12.31 9.07 -5.76
N GLY A 7 -12.95 8.55 -4.70
CA GLY A 7 -13.60 7.23 -4.71
C GLY A 7 -12.72 6.07 -4.25
N ALA A 8 -11.42 6.29 -4.03
CA ALA A 8 -10.53 5.31 -3.42
C ALA A 8 -10.52 5.44 -1.89
N GLN A 9 -10.63 4.30 -1.21
CA GLN A 9 -10.43 4.20 0.24
C GLN A 9 -8.94 4.00 0.51
N LEU A 10 -8.32 4.98 1.16
CA LEU A 10 -6.91 4.97 1.53
C LEU A 10 -6.82 4.65 3.02
N ALA A 11 -6.05 3.62 3.36
CA ALA A 11 -5.72 3.29 4.75
C ALA A 11 -4.25 3.63 5.02
N GLU A 12 -4.00 4.56 5.94
CA GLU A 12 -2.65 4.82 6.42
C GLU A 12 -2.34 3.89 7.60
N ILE A 13 -1.33 3.04 7.42
CA ILE A 13 -0.83 2.13 8.45
C ILE A 13 0.68 2.32 8.54
N GLY A 14 1.12 2.87 9.67
CA GLY A 14 2.54 3.06 9.94
C GLY A 14 3.24 1.72 10.16
N HIS A 15 4.33 1.50 9.44
CA HIS A 15 5.21 0.35 9.65
C HIS A 15 6.63 0.84 9.92
N THR A 16 7.30 0.24 10.90
CA THR A 16 8.73 0.48 11.17
C THR A 16 9.63 -0.46 10.35
N SER A 17 9.04 -1.35 9.56
CA SER A 17 9.74 -2.33 8.73
C SER A 17 9.10 -2.39 7.35
N GLU A 18 9.92 -2.17 6.33
CA GLU A 18 9.54 -2.24 4.92
C GLU A 18 8.89 -3.60 4.57
N ALA A 19 9.48 -4.70 5.03
CA ALA A 19 8.94 -6.05 4.80
C ALA A 19 7.51 -6.21 5.35
N LYS A 20 7.19 -5.60 6.50
CA LYS A 20 5.85 -5.65 7.09
C LYS A 20 4.86 -4.77 6.34
N ALA A 21 5.30 -3.62 5.82
CA ALA A 21 4.49 -2.78 4.93
C ALA A 21 4.12 -3.53 3.65
N PHE A 22 5.10 -4.16 3.00
CA PHE A 22 4.85 -4.94 1.79
C PHE A 22 3.93 -6.15 2.03
N ALA A 23 4.09 -6.86 3.15
CA ALA A 23 3.20 -7.97 3.48
C ALA A 23 1.74 -7.51 3.67
N HIS A 24 1.53 -6.36 4.29
CA HIS A 24 0.20 -5.78 4.47
C HIS A 24 -0.43 -5.40 3.12
N VAL A 25 0.33 -4.68 2.28
CA VAL A 25 -0.10 -4.28 0.92
C VAL A 25 -0.46 -5.50 0.07
N ARG A 26 0.38 -6.54 0.08
CA ARG A 26 0.10 -7.80 -0.64
C ARG A 26 -1.16 -8.49 -0.15
N THR A 27 -1.42 -8.45 1.15
CA THR A 27 -2.64 -9.04 1.74
C THR A 27 -3.90 -8.28 1.30
N GLY A 28 -3.84 -6.94 1.26
CA GLY A 28 -4.93 -6.10 0.76
C GLY A 28 -5.26 -6.37 -0.71
N LEU A 29 -4.23 -6.48 -1.56
CA LEU A 29 -4.37 -6.82 -2.98
C LEU A 29 -5.05 -8.20 -3.17
N ARG A 30 -4.63 -9.22 -2.40
CA ARG A 30 -5.26 -10.56 -2.45
C ARG A 30 -6.71 -10.57 -1.95
N SER A 31 -7.14 -9.58 -1.17
CA SER A 31 -8.48 -9.49 -0.61
C SER A 31 -9.50 -8.80 -1.54
N GLY A 32 -9.13 -8.53 -2.80
CA GLY A 32 -10.03 -7.98 -3.82
C GLY A 32 -9.74 -6.55 -4.25
N ALA A 33 -8.56 -6.00 -3.91
CA ALA A 33 -8.11 -4.72 -4.46
C ALA A 33 -7.22 -4.95 -5.69
N ASP A 34 -7.50 -4.25 -6.79
CA ASP A 34 -6.73 -4.38 -8.03
C ASP A 34 -5.33 -3.73 -7.95
N THR A 35 -5.23 -2.65 -7.17
CA THR A 35 -4.00 -1.85 -7.03
C THR A 35 -3.80 -1.34 -5.61
N ALA A 36 -2.54 -1.13 -5.22
CA ALA A 36 -2.16 -0.53 -3.96
C ALA A 36 -0.95 0.41 -4.15
N GLN A 37 -1.05 1.64 -3.63
CA GLN A 37 0.07 2.58 -3.59
C GLN A 37 0.86 2.40 -2.29
N VAL A 38 2.16 2.23 -2.43
CA VAL A 38 3.11 2.23 -1.32
C VAL A 38 3.67 3.64 -1.18
N MET A 39 3.42 4.26 -0.02
CA MET A 39 3.96 5.58 0.33
C MET A 39 5.11 5.40 1.33
N LYS A 40 6.19 6.15 1.16
CA LYS A 40 7.34 6.20 2.07
C LYS A 40 7.41 7.57 2.73
N TRP A 41 7.63 7.62 4.05
CA TRP A 41 7.91 8.85 4.77
C TRP A 41 9.42 9.09 4.78
N GLU A 42 9.87 10.20 4.21
CA GLU A 42 11.28 10.60 4.16
C GLU A 42 11.39 12.13 4.19
N ASP A 43 12.31 12.65 5.00
CA ASP A 43 12.55 14.10 5.18
C ASP A 43 11.29 14.93 5.49
N GLY A 44 10.39 14.39 6.32
CA GLY A 44 9.19 15.10 6.75
C GLY A 44 8.06 15.14 5.72
N ARG A 45 8.13 14.31 4.66
CA ARG A 45 7.11 14.22 3.63
C ARG A 45 6.83 12.78 3.22
N TRP A 46 5.57 12.51 2.88
CA TRP A 46 5.17 11.29 2.19
C TRP A 46 5.50 11.39 0.71
N TRP A 47 6.21 10.39 0.20
CA TRP A 47 6.54 10.22 -1.20
C TRP A 47 5.96 8.92 -1.71
N HIS A 48 5.41 8.95 -2.92
CA HIS A 48 5.03 7.73 -3.60
C HIS A 48 6.29 6.94 -3.94
N PHE A 49 6.35 5.69 -3.47
CA PHE A 49 7.48 4.81 -3.70
C PHE A 49 7.21 3.90 -4.89
N GLU A 50 6.10 3.17 -4.86
CA GLU A 50 5.67 2.32 -5.97
C GLU A 50 4.16 2.07 -5.97
N THR A 51 3.63 1.63 -7.10
CA THR A 51 2.27 1.11 -7.23
C THR A 51 2.37 -0.37 -7.54
N VAL A 52 1.77 -1.20 -6.69
CA VAL A 52 1.73 -2.65 -6.87
C VAL A 52 0.34 -3.03 -7.39
N THR A 53 0.28 -3.85 -8.43
CA THR A 53 -0.98 -4.43 -8.92
C THR A 53 -1.16 -5.84 -8.40
N ALA A 54 -2.40 -6.32 -8.34
CA ALA A 54 -2.68 -7.71 -7.95
C ALA A 54 -1.98 -8.72 -8.89
N ALA A 55 -1.77 -8.36 -10.15
CA ALA A 55 -1.06 -9.19 -11.14
C ALA A 55 0.45 -9.31 -10.88
N ASP A 56 1.06 -8.36 -10.17
CA ASP A 56 2.48 -8.38 -9.83
C ASP A 56 2.79 -9.28 -8.62
N ILE A 57 1.76 -9.75 -7.91
CA ILE A 57 1.93 -10.66 -6.78
C ILE A 57 1.94 -12.08 -7.32
N PRO A 58 3.08 -12.80 -7.29
CA PRO A 58 3.08 -14.21 -7.66
C PRO A 58 2.10 -14.98 -6.76
N ASP A 59 1.25 -15.79 -7.39
CA ASP A 59 0.49 -16.82 -6.69
C ASP A 59 1.50 -17.74 -6.00
N ALA A 60 1.31 -17.92 -4.69
CA ALA A 60 2.18 -18.74 -3.86
C ALA A 60 1.74 -20.20 -3.92
#